data_AF-A7H207-F1
#
_entry.id   AF-A7H207-F1
#
_cell.length_a   1.000
_cell.length_b   1.000
_cell.length_c   1.000
_cell.angle_alpha   90.00
_cell.angle_beta   90.00
_cell.angle_gamma   90.00
#
_symmetry.space_group_name_H-M   'P 1'
#
loop_
_entity.id
_entity.type
_entity.pdbx_description
1 polymer ?
#
loop_
_entity_poly.entity_id
_entity_poly.type
_entity_poly.pdbx_seq_one_letter_code
_entity_poly.pdbx_strand_id
1 'polypeptide(L)'
;MTKLELIEALFGLSKTQANIAEKRYFNNFNEAKINDFYDFFVETCNNENIVGDNFFKLTSVFKIAELEFKKRFEDKESFLLWLTNKYKNRAFFRVFAGEFEYQYFAYDSFGKRYEMTNKSIDMLVCLNQFKELTYQNGDLIENGVFKEALVDFIFKNQHRIGKDIHLAITPAKIERVLTLDEMRELEKAEEKRLLNENKSRFEKILKSKMAFRNIS
;
A
#
# COMPACT_ATOMS: atom_id res chain seq x y z
N MET A 1 1.50 -40.22 8.89
CA MET A 1 0.09 -39.94 8.58
C MET A 1 0.06 -39.32 7.20
N THR A 2 -0.63 -39.95 6.26
CA THR A 2 -0.83 -39.41 4.91
C THR A 2 -1.84 -38.26 4.95
N LYS A 3 -1.85 -37.40 3.93
CA LYS A 3 -2.85 -36.33 3.77
C LYS A 3 -4.29 -36.86 3.84
N LEU A 4 -4.55 -38.00 3.23
CA LEU A 4 -5.86 -38.67 3.27
C LEU A 4 -6.22 -39.11 4.69
N GLU A 5 -5.31 -39.76 5.40
CA GLU A 5 -5.50 -40.18 6.80
C GLU A 5 -5.73 -38.98 7.73
N LEU A 6 -5.04 -37.86 7.47
CA LEU A 6 -5.23 -36.61 8.21
C LEU A 6 -6.65 -36.05 8.00
N ILE A 7 -7.15 -36.04 6.76
CA ILE A 7 -8.51 -35.58 6.43
C ILE A 7 -9.56 -36.52 7.05
N GLU A 8 -9.36 -37.83 6.99
CA GLU A 8 -10.23 -38.82 7.65
C GLU A 8 -10.31 -38.57 9.15
N ALA A 9 -9.17 -38.39 9.81
CA ALA A 9 -9.08 -38.20 11.25
C ALA A 9 -9.66 -36.86 11.71
N LEU A 10 -9.27 -35.75 11.09
CA LEU A 10 -9.71 -34.41 11.52
C LEU A 10 -11.21 -34.23 11.31
N PHE A 11 -11.73 -34.62 10.16
CA PHE A 11 -13.12 -34.37 9.81
C PHE A 11 -14.04 -35.56 10.09
N GLY A 12 -13.52 -36.66 10.65
CA GLY A 12 -14.31 -37.86 10.97
C GLY A 12 -15.06 -38.41 9.75
N LEU A 13 -14.35 -38.56 8.63
CA LEU A 13 -14.90 -38.99 7.35
C LEU A 13 -14.57 -40.45 7.04
N SER A 14 -15.43 -41.12 6.29
CA SER A 14 -15.05 -42.40 5.67
C SER A 14 -13.97 -42.18 4.61
N LYS A 15 -13.17 -43.20 4.33
CA LYS A 15 -12.12 -43.18 3.29
C LYS A 15 -12.60 -42.71 1.92
N THR A 16 -13.83 -43.08 1.54
CA THR A 16 -14.44 -42.62 0.28
C THR A 16 -14.76 -41.13 0.32
N GLN A 17 -15.35 -40.64 1.41
CA GLN A 17 -15.66 -39.22 1.59
C GLN A 17 -14.39 -38.37 1.69
N ALA A 18 -13.36 -38.84 2.40
CA ALA A 18 -12.08 -38.16 2.50
C ALA A 18 -11.37 -38.05 1.15
N ASN A 19 -11.42 -39.10 0.31
CA ASN A 19 -10.90 -39.04 -1.06
C ASN A 19 -11.61 -37.99 -1.91
N ILE A 20 -12.94 -37.89 -1.78
CA ILE A 20 -13.72 -36.88 -2.49
C ILE A 20 -13.36 -35.48 -1.97
N ALA A 21 -13.29 -35.29 -0.65
CA ALA A 21 -12.95 -34.02 -0.03
C ALA A 21 -11.53 -33.57 -0.40
N GLU A 22 -10.57 -34.49 -0.41
CA GLU A 22 -9.20 -34.22 -0.81
C GLU A 22 -9.15 -33.65 -2.23
N LYS A 23 -9.78 -34.33 -3.19
CA LYS A 23 -9.78 -33.91 -4.60
C LYS A 23 -10.55 -32.62 -4.83
N ARG A 24 -11.66 -32.42 -4.12
CA ARG A 24 -12.60 -31.33 -4.39
C ARG A 24 -12.24 -30.05 -3.66
N TYR A 25 -11.72 -30.16 -2.45
CA TYR A 25 -11.52 -29.01 -1.56
C TYR A 25 -10.06 -28.82 -1.14
N PHE A 26 -9.34 -29.91 -0.86
CA PHE A 26 -7.98 -29.84 -0.33
C PHE A 26 -6.88 -30.10 -1.39
N ASN A 27 -7.19 -30.12 -2.69
CA ASN A 27 -6.24 -30.54 -3.73
C ASN A 27 -4.91 -29.78 -3.64
N ASN A 28 -4.99 -28.45 -3.42
CA ASN A 28 -3.84 -27.56 -3.32
C ASN A 28 -3.38 -27.25 -1.88
N PHE A 29 -3.92 -27.96 -0.89
CA PHE A 29 -3.55 -27.80 0.51
C PHE A 29 -2.41 -28.75 0.86
N ASN A 30 -1.44 -28.26 1.63
CA ASN A 30 -0.50 -29.10 2.37
C ASN A 30 -1.09 -29.44 3.74
N GLU A 31 -0.46 -30.34 4.48
CA GLU A 31 -0.93 -30.83 5.78
C GLU A 31 -1.09 -29.70 6.80
N ALA A 32 -0.18 -28.72 6.81
CA ALA A 32 -0.26 -27.56 7.69
C ALA A 32 -1.55 -26.75 7.45
N LYS A 33 -1.85 -26.43 6.19
CA LYS A 33 -3.08 -25.69 5.84
C LYS A 33 -4.36 -26.46 6.15
N ILE A 34 -4.32 -27.79 6.12
CA ILE A 34 -5.47 -28.62 6.50
C ILE A 34 -5.74 -28.48 7.99
N ASN A 35 -4.69 -28.50 8.82
CA ASN A 35 -4.82 -28.26 10.26
C ASN A 35 -5.33 -26.83 10.53
N ASP A 36 -4.76 -25.82 9.88
CA ASP A 36 -5.24 -24.43 10.03
C ASP A 36 -6.72 -24.28 9.63
N PHE A 37 -7.16 -24.99 8.59
CA PHE A 37 -8.56 -24.98 8.17
C PHE A 37 -9.49 -25.69 9.16
N TYR A 38 -8.99 -26.65 9.94
CA TYR A 38 -9.81 -27.39 10.90
C TYR A 38 -10.36 -26.46 12.01
N ASP A 39 -9.54 -25.54 12.51
CA ASP A 39 -9.98 -24.57 13.52
C ASP A 39 -11.10 -23.67 12.96
N PHE A 40 -10.92 -23.18 11.74
CA PHE A 40 -11.96 -22.43 11.02
C PHE A 40 -13.25 -23.26 10.84
N PHE A 41 -13.10 -24.53 10.46
CA PHE A 41 -14.23 -25.45 10.29
C PHE A 41 -15.05 -25.61 11.57
N VAL A 42 -14.40 -25.86 12.71
CA VAL A 42 -15.07 -26.02 14.00
C VAL A 42 -15.79 -24.73 14.40
N GLU A 43 -15.11 -23.58 14.27
CA GLU A 43 -15.69 -22.27 14.59
C GLU A 43 -16.90 -21.95 13.71
N THR A 44 -16.80 -22.12 12.39
CA THR A 44 -17.91 -21.87 11.46
C THR A 44 -19.09 -22.81 11.73
N CYS A 45 -18.85 -24.09 11.99
CA CYS A 45 -19.93 -25.02 12.34
C CYS A 45 -20.71 -24.56 13.58
N ASN A 46 -20.01 -24.04 14.59
CA ASN A 46 -20.63 -23.55 15.82
C ASN A 46 -21.37 -22.23 15.59
N ASN A 47 -20.73 -21.24 14.96
CA ASN A 47 -21.31 -19.91 14.77
C ASN A 47 -22.54 -19.93 13.86
N GLU A 48 -22.50 -20.71 12.78
CA GLU A 48 -23.57 -20.82 11.79
C GLU A 48 -24.59 -21.92 12.14
N ASN A 49 -24.46 -22.56 13.30
CA ASN A 49 -25.31 -23.66 13.77
C ASN A 49 -25.51 -24.77 12.73
N ILE A 50 -24.42 -25.20 12.08
CA ILE A 50 -24.48 -26.19 10.99
C ILE A 50 -24.71 -27.59 11.57
N VAL A 51 -25.91 -28.13 11.34
CA VAL A 51 -26.29 -29.49 11.77
C VAL A 51 -26.26 -30.44 10.57
N GLY A 52 -25.80 -31.68 10.80
CA GLY A 52 -25.73 -32.73 9.78
C GLY A 52 -24.56 -33.69 9.99
N ASP A 53 -24.37 -34.61 9.05
CA ASP A 53 -23.18 -35.46 9.03
C ASP A 53 -21.90 -34.65 8.74
N ASN A 54 -20.74 -35.22 9.06
CA ASN A 54 -19.46 -34.51 8.95
C ASN A 54 -19.12 -34.10 7.51
N PHE A 55 -19.52 -34.88 6.51
CA PHE A 55 -19.26 -34.54 5.11
C PHE A 55 -20.14 -33.38 4.64
N PHE A 56 -21.40 -33.35 5.07
CA PHE A 56 -22.30 -32.22 4.86
C PHE A 56 -21.79 -30.96 5.55
N LYS A 57 -21.36 -31.05 6.81
CA LYS A 57 -20.75 -29.95 7.54
C LYS A 57 -19.54 -29.40 6.77
N LEU A 58 -18.63 -30.27 6.35
CA LEU A 58 -17.44 -29.89 5.60
C LEU A 58 -17.80 -29.18 4.29
N THR A 59 -18.75 -29.73 3.55
CA THR A 59 -19.25 -29.14 2.30
C THR A 59 -19.88 -27.77 2.53
N SER A 60 -20.66 -27.61 3.61
CA SER A 60 -21.32 -26.35 3.96
C SER A 60 -20.30 -25.29 4.37
N VAL A 61 -19.32 -25.63 5.19
CA VAL A 61 -18.23 -24.73 5.57
C VAL A 61 -17.42 -24.31 4.34
N PHE A 62 -17.11 -25.22 3.41
CA PHE A 62 -16.43 -24.84 2.16
C PHE A 62 -17.27 -23.89 1.30
N LYS A 63 -18.59 -24.10 1.21
CA LYS A 63 -19.48 -23.16 0.50
C LYS A 63 -19.54 -21.80 1.19
N ILE A 64 -19.58 -21.77 2.52
CA ILE A 64 -19.53 -20.53 3.30
C ILE A 64 -18.19 -19.83 3.09
N ALA A 65 -17.07 -20.56 3.15
CA ALA A 65 -15.76 -20.02 2.86
C ALA A 65 -15.67 -19.45 1.43
N GLU A 66 -16.24 -20.14 0.43
CA GLU A 66 -16.34 -19.63 -0.94
C GLU A 66 -17.23 -18.39 -1.05
N LEU A 67 -18.37 -18.37 -0.37
CA LEU A 67 -19.28 -17.23 -0.34
C LEU A 67 -18.66 -16.04 0.37
N GLU A 68 -18.00 -16.25 1.50
CA GLU A 68 -17.21 -15.23 2.17
C GLU A 68 -16.08 -14.77 1.27
N PHE A 69 -15.37 -15.68 0.60
CA PHE A 69 -14.34 -15.32 -0.36
C PHE A 69 -14.92 -14.44 -1.46
N LYS A 70 -16.04 -14.83 -2.10
CA LYS A 70 -16.75 -14.01 -3.09
C LYS A 70 -17.20 -12.66 -2.54
N LYS A 71 -17.84 -12.63 -1.37
CA LYS A 71 -18.25 -11.39 -0.67
C LYS A 71 -17.05 -10.48 -0.37
N ARG A 72 -15.87 -11.04 -0.03
CA ARG A 72 -14.62 -10.27 0.14
C ARG A 72 -14.19 -9.56 -1.16
N PHE A 73 -14.54 -10.08 -2.34
CA PHE A 73 -14.28 -9.42 -3.63
C PHE A 73 -15.40 -8.46 -4.07
N GLU A 74 -16.58 -8.54 -3.46
CA GLU A 74 -17.77 -7.76 -3.86
C GLU A 74 -18.06 -6.59 -2.93
N ASP A 75 -17.73 -6.69 -1.63
CA ASP A 75 -18.04 -5.68 -0.61
C ASP A 75 -16.80 -5.10 0.09
N LYS A 76 -16.71 -3.77 0.13
CA LYS A 76 -15.57 -3.03 0.69
C LYS A 76 -15.48 -3.17 2.22
N GLU A 77 -16.60 -3.21 2.93
CA GLU A 77 -16.60 -3.33 4.39
C GLU A 77 -16.10 -4.71 4.83
N SER A 78 -16.64 -5.76 4.21
CA SER A 78 -16.22 -7.16 4.42
C SER A 78 -14.73 -7.36 4.09
N PHE A 79 -14.24 -6.70 3.05
CA PHE A 79 -12.82 -6.70 2.69
C PHE A 79 -11.93 -6.05 3.76
N LEU A 80 -12.30 -4.87 4.25
CA LEU A 80 -11.55 -4.18 5.31
C LEU A 80 -11.56 -4.96 6.63
N LEU A 81 -12.68 -5.60 6.97
CA LEU A 81 -12.79 -6.46 8.14
C LEU A 81 -11.84 -7.66 8.03
N TRP A 82 -11.79 -8.31 6.88
CA TRP A 82 -10.86 -9.42 6.63
C TRP A 82 -9.39 -8.98 6.72
N LEU A 83 -9.04 -7.84 6.11
CA LEU A 83 -7.70 -7.27 6.18
C LEU A 83 -7.28 -7.02 7.64
N THR A 84 -8.19 -6.48 8.45
CA THR A 84 -7.97 -6.21 9.87
C THR A 84 -7.64 -7.49 10.63
N ASN A 85 -8.40 -8.56 10.40
CA ASN A 85 -8.20 -9.83 11.10
C ASN A 85 -6.88 -10.49 10.69
N LYS A 86 -6.51 -10.44 9.40
CA LYS A 86 -5.35 -11.15 8.87
C LYS A 86 -4.02 -10.41 9.07
N TYR A 87 -4.01 -9.09 8.98
CA TYR A 87 -2.79 -8.28 8.95
C TYR A 87 -2.70 -7.30 10.14
N LYS A 88 -3.29 -7.64 11.27
CA LYS A 88 -3.29 -6.81 12.49
C LYS A 88 -1.88 -6.28 12.81
N ASN A 89 -1.73 -4.95 12.83
CA ASN A 89 -0.48 -4.23 13.07
C ASN A 89 0.67 -4.56 12.10
N ARG A 90 0.35 -4.98 10.88
CA ARG A 90 1.34 -5.29 9.83
C ARG A 90 1.00 -4.53 8.56
N ALA A 91 2.04 -4.20 7.80
CA ALA A 91 1.85 -3.76 6.43
C ALA A 91 1.18 -4.90 5.65
N PHE A 92 0.18 -4.55 4.83
CA PHE A 92 -0.57 -5.51 4.02
C PHE A 92 -0.62 -5.11 2.55
N PHE A 93 -0.30 -3.86 2.22
CA PHE A 93 -0.35 -3.37 0.85
C PHE A 93 0.78 -2.37 0.58
N ARG A 94 1.39 -2.47 -0.60
CA ARG A 94 2.40 -1.53 -1.09
C ARG A 94 1.85 -0.76 -2.27
N VAL A 95 1.94 0.56 -2.19
CA VAL A 95 1.69 1.48 -3.30
C VAL A 95 3.03 1.96 -3.83
N PHE A 96 3.25 1.85 -5.14
CA PHE A 96 4.43 2.43 -5.78
C PHE A 96 4.15 3.86 -6.24
N ALA A 97 5.22 4.65 -6.35
CA ALA A 97 5.14 6.03 -6.81
C ALA A 97 4.51 6.12 -8.21
N GLY A 98 3.50 6.99 -8.35
CA GLY A 98 2.80 7.22 -9.62
C GLY A 98 1.76 6.17 -10.03
N GLU A 99 1.57 5.08 -9.27
CA GLU A 99 0.54 4.07 -9.57
C GLU A 99 -0.87 4.46 -9.11
N PHE A 100 -0.95 5.25 -8.05
CA PHE A 100 -2.19 5.70 -7.48
C PHE A 100 -2.28 7.23 -7.65
N GLU A 101 -3.36 7.69 -8.25
CA GLU A 101 -3.65 9.11 -8.40
C GLU A 101 -4.99 9.41 -7.74
N TYR A 102 -5.06 10.55 -7.05
CA TYR A 102 -6.30 11.02 -6.46
C TYR A 102 -6.49 12.50 -6.78
N GLN A 103 -7.75 12.85 -7.01
CA GLN A 103 -8.17 14.22 -7.27
C GLN A 103 -8.72 14.83 -5.99
N TYR A 104 -8.38 16.08 -5.72
CA TYR A 104 -8.93 16.83 -4.60
C TYR A 104 -9.15 18.29 -5.01
N PHE A 105 -10.06 18.95 -4.30
CA PHE A 105 -10.33 20.36 -4.52
C PHE A 105 -9.48 21.22 -3.59
N ALA A 106 -8.84 22.23 -4.17
CA ALA A 106 -8.14 23.28 -3.45
C ALA A 106 -8.83 24.62 -3.72
N TYR A 107 -8.57 25.60 -2.85
CA TYR A 107 -9.07 26.96 -2.98
C TYR A 107 -7.89 27.91 -3.18
N ASP A 108 -8.03 28.90 -4.05
CA ASP A 108 -7.02 29.94 -4.21
C ASP A 108 -7.16 30.99 -3.10
N SER A 109 -6.24 31.95 -3.06
CA SER A 109 -6.25 33.07 -2.12
C SER A 109 -7.52 33.93 -2.20
N PHE A 110 -8.33 33.76 -3.25
CA PHE A 110 -9.58 34.46 -3.51
C PHE A 110 -10.82 33.56 -3.29
N GLY A 111 -10.64 32.35 -2.77
CA GLY A 111 -11.73 31.40 -2.48
C GLY A 111 -12.30 30.70 -3.72
N LYS A 112 -11.66 30.80 -4.88
CA LYS A 112 -12.06 30.08 -6.09
C LYS A 112 -11.59 28.63 -6.00
N ARG A 113 -12.53 27.70 -6.18
CA ARG A 113 -12.25 26.26 -6.19
C ARG A 113 -11.56 25.85 -7.49
N TYR A 114 -10.48 25.09 -7.39
CA TYR A 114 -9.84 24.42 -8.52
C TYR A 114 -9.48 22.98 -8.15
N GLU A 115 -9.41 22.14 -9.16
CA GLU A 115 -9.15 20.70 -9.01
C GLU A 115 -7.65 20.45 -9.18
N MET A 116 -7.08 19.69 -8.24
CA MET A 116 -5.70 19.26 -8.28
C MET A 116 -5.66 17.74 -8.34
N THR A 117 -4.75 17.21 -9.15
CA THR A 117 -4.45 15.78 -9.19
C THR A 117 -3.10 15.58 -8.52
N ASN A 118 -3.03 14.67 -7.56
CA ASN A 118 -1.78 14.30 -6.91
C ASN A 118 -1.49 12.82 -7.15
N LYS A 119 -0.20 12.51 -7.30
CA LYS A 119 0.28 11.15 -7.50
C LYS A 119 0.81 10.60 -6.19
N SER A 120 0.64 9.30 -6.00
CA SER A 120 1.18 8.59 -4.85
C SER A 120 2.69 8.62 -4.85
N ILE A 121 3.24 8.59 -3.64
CA ILE A 121 4.63 8.23 -3.38
C ILE A 121 4.70 6.73 -3.03
N ASP A 122 5.92 6.18 -2.99
CA ASP A 122 6.14 4.84 -2.45
C ASP A 122 5.70 4.80 -0.98
N MET A 123 4.72 3.97 -0.66
CA MET A 123 4.23 3.82 0.71
C MET A 123 3.78 2.39 1.03
N LEU A 124 3.92 2.03 2.30
CA LEU A 124 3.34 0.83 2.87
C LEU A 124 2.12 1.20 3.71
N VAL A 125 1.00 0.56 3.38
CA VAL A 125 -0.27 0.73 4.08
C VAL A 125 -0.42 -0.39 5.11
N CYS A 126 -0.73 0.03 6.33
CA CYS A 126 -0.90 -0.82 7.50
C CYS A 126 -2.33 -0.65 8.07
N LEU A 127 -2.73 -1.59 8.92
CA LEU A 127 -3.94 -1.48 9.73
C LEU A 127 -3.57 -1.54 11.21
N ASN A 128 -4.04 -0.55 11.96
CA ASN A 128 -3.87 -0.53 13.42
C ASN A 128 -4.90 -1.44 14.12
N GLN A 129 -4.78 -1.54 15.45
CA GLN A 129 -5.67 -2.35 16.29
C GLN A 129 -7.12 -1.85 16.30
N PHE A 130 -7.34 -0.59 15.96
CA PHE A 130 -8.64 0.08 15.88
C PHE A 130 -9.27 0.02 14.49
N LYS A 131 -8.71 -0.79 13.58
CA LYS A 131 -9.18 -0.99 12.20
C LYS A 131 -9.01 0.25 11.29
N GLU A 132 -8.07 1.13 11.63
CA GLU A 132 -7.78 2.34 10.88
C GLU A 132 -6.54 2.14 10.02
N LEU A 133 -6.57 2.69 8.80
CA LEU A 133 -5.42 2.69 7.91
C LEU A 133 -4.33 3.61 8.46
N THR A 134 -3.11 3.08 8.52
CA THR A 134 -1.92 3.82 8.96
C THR A 134 -0.79 3.68 7.94
N TYR A 135 0.14 4.63 7.97
CA TYR A 135 1.45 4.47 7.35
C TYR A 135 2.31 3.49 8.16
N GLN A 136 3.44 3.08 7.58
CA GLN A 136 4.40 2.17 8.23
C GLN A 136 4.94 2.70 9.56
N ASN A 137 5.09 4.02 9.69
CA ASN A 137 5.55 4.67 10.92
C ASN A 137 4.47 4.71 12.03
N GLY A 138 3.25 4.23 11.75
CA GLY A 138 2.14 4.21 12.69
C GLY A 138 1.21 5.43 12.59
N ASP A 139 1.56 6.44 11.80
CA ASP A 139 0.74 7.63 11.63
C ASP A 139 -0.58 7.28 10.93
N LEU A 140 -1.66 7.88 11.41
CA LEU A 140 -2.98 7.69 10.84
C LEU A 140 -3.07 8.30 9.45
N ILE A 141 -3.67 7.54 8.52
CA ILE A 141 -4.11 8.12 7.27
C ILE A 141 -5.39 8.91 7.57
N GLU A 142 -5.28 10.23 7.50
CA GLU A 142 -6.37 11.16 7.79
C GLU A 142 -7.61 10.86 6.94
N ASN A 143 -8.78 11.05 7.54
CA ASN A 143 -10.05 10.88 6.84
C ASN A 143 -10.21 11.98 5.78
N GLY A 144 -10.55 11.57 4.56
CA GLY A 144 -10.75 12.48 3.44
C GLY A 144 -10.61 11.78 2.10
N VAL A 145 -10.59 12.59 1.04
CA VAL A 145 -10.62 12.12 -0.36
C VAL A 145 -9.47 11.16 -0.68
N PHE A 146 -8.29 11.40 -0.12
CA PHE A 146 -7.14 10.52 -0.26
C PHE A 146 -7.41 9.12 0.28
N LYS A 147 -7.94 9.01 1.51
CA LYS A 147 -8.19 7.74 2.18
C LYS A 147 -9.25 6.92 1.45
N GLU A 148 -10.33 7.56 1.01
CA GLU A 148 -11.39 6.88 0.25
C GLU A 148 -10.87 6.36 -1.09
N ALA A 149 -10.15 7.20 -1.84
CA ALA A 149 -9.54 6.80 -3.10
C ALA A 149 -8.51 5.67 -2.91
N LEU A 150 -7.75 5.71 -1.80
CA LEU A 150 -6.79 4.66 -1.46
C LEU A 150 -7.48 3.33 -1.13
N VAL A 151 -8.56 3.34 -0.36
CA VAL A 151 -9.37 2.14 -0.08
C VAL A 151 -9.88 1.53 -1.38
N ASP A 152 -10.40 2.36 -2.28
CA ASP A 152 -10.92 1.92 -3.58
C ASP A 152 -9.83 1.32 -4.46
N PHE A 153 -8.66 1.95 -4.46
CA PHE A 153 -7.50 1.46 -5.20
C PHE A 153 -7.04 0.10 -4.66
N ILE A 154 -6.92 -0.05 -3.34
CA ILE A 154 -6.57 -1.32 -2.69
C ILE A 154 -7.62 -2.39 -3.00
N PHE A 155 -8.91 -2.03 -2.93
CA PHE A 155 -10.02 -2.94 -3.19
C PHE A 155 -10.07 -3.42 -4.64
N LYS A 156 -9.69 -2.59 -5.63
CA LYS A 156 -9.56 -3.03 -7.03
C LYS A 156 -8.33 -3.92 -7.25
N ASN A 157 -7.32 -3.80 -6.39
CA ASN A 157 -6.02 -4.45 -6.53
C ASN A 157 -5.78 -5.56 -5.51
N GLN A 158 -6.82 -6.29 -5.09
CA GLN A 158 -6.73 -7.26 -3.99
C GLN A 158 -5.68 -8.36 -4.20
N HIS A 159 -5.37 -8.70 -5.44
CA HIS A 159 -4.35 -9.70 -5.82
C HIS A 159 -2.92 -9.29 -5.43
N ARG A 160 -2.68 -8.04 -5.01
CA ARG A 160 -1.40 -7.49 -4.55
C ARG A 160 -1.23 -7.52 -3.02
N ILE A 161 -2.28 -7.87 -2.27
CA ILE A 161 -2.21 -7.91 -0.81
C ILE A 161 -1.15 -8.92 -0.37
N GLY A 162 -0.29 -8.51 0.56
CA GLY A 162 0.81 -9.35 1.06
C GLY A 162 2.05 -9.39 0.16
N LYS A 163 2.00 -8.84 -1.06
CA LYS A 163 3.11 -8.88 -2.03
C LYS A 163 4.03 -7.69 -1.86
N ASP A 164 5.32 -7.90 -2.11
CA ASP A 164 6.35 -6.86 -2.22
C ASP A 164 6.52 -5.97 -0.97
N ILE A 165 5.96 -6.40 0.16
CA ILE A 165 5.98 -5.68 1.44
C ILE A 165 7.40 -5.61 2.01
N HIS A 166 8.20 -6.64 1.73
CA HIS A 166 9.59 -6.78 2.21
C HIS A 166 10.59 -5.98 1.38
N LEU A 167 10.18 -5.39 0.25
CA LEU A 167 11.08 -4.56 -0.55
C LEU A 167 11.40 -3.27 0.22
N ALA A 168 12.66 -2.83 0.17
CA ALA A 168 13.04 -1.55 0.75
C ALA A 168 12.21 -0.42 0.11
N ILE A 169 11.66 0.48 0.93
CA ILE A 169 11.15 1.75 0.41
C ILE A 169 12.38 2.61 0.17
N THR A 170 12.67 2.90 -1.09
CA THR A 170 13.67 3.92 -1.38
C THR A 170 13.03 5.24 -0.95
N PRO A 171 13.59 5.95 0.05
CA PRO A 171 13.04 7.25 0.39
C PRO A 171 13.06 8.07 -0.90
N ALA A 172 11.90 8.65 -1.25
CA ALA A 172 11.85 9.65 -2.30
C ALA A 172 12.98 10.63 -2.00
N LYS A 173 13.84 10.93 -2.99
CA LYS A 173 14.84 11.98 -2.84
C LYS A 173 14.07 13.22 -2.44
N ILE A 174 14.07 13.54 -1.15
CA ILE A 174 13.62 14.83 -0.66
C ILE A 174 14.63 15.75 -1.32
N GLU A 175 14.19 16.50 -2.34
CA GLU A 175 14.95 17.65 -2.78
C GLU A 175 15.15 18.48 -1.52
N ARG A 176 16.39 18.50 -1.04
CA ARG A 176 16.73 19.15 0.21
C ARG A 176 16.27 20.59 0.08
N VAL A 177 15.23 20.95 0.83
CA VAL A 177 14.83 22.34 0.97
C VAL A 177 15.98 23.01 1.69
N LEU A 178 16.72 23.85 0.96
CA LEU A 178 17.83 24.61 1.52
C LEU A 178 17.28 25.49 2.64
N THR A 179 18.01 25.54 3.75
CA THR A 179 17.67 26.48 4.82
C THR A 179 17.81 27.92 4.33
N LEU A 180 17.12 28.87 4.97
CA LEU A 180 17.22 30.30 4.66
C LEU A 180 18.66 30.81 4.63
N ASP A 181 19.52 30.27 5.49
CA ASP A 181 20.94 30.64 5.54
C ASP A 181 21.72 30.07 4.35
N GLU A 182 21.42 28.85 3.91
CA GLU A 182 22.02 28.25 2.72
C GLU A 182 21.60 28.96 1.44
N MET A 183 20.34 29.40 1.36
CA MET A 183 19.86 30.24 0.24
C MET A 183 20.62 31.58 0.19
N ARG A 184 20.82 32.23 1.35
CA ARG A 184 21.57 33.49 1.45
C ARG A 184 23.05 33.34 1.07
N GLU A 185 23.68 32.24 1.45
CA GLU A 185 25.08 32.00 1.07
C GLU A 185 25.25 31.75 -0.44
N LEU A 186 24.28 31.09 -1.08
CA LEU A 186 24.26 30.94 -2.54
C LEU A 186 24.02 32.27 -3.25
N GLU A 187 23.11 33.11 -2.75
CA GLU A 187 22.88 34.46 -3.28
C GLU A 187 24.16 35.31 -3.19
N LYS A 188 24.85 35.32 -2.05
CA LYS A 188 26.13 36.04 -1.89
C LYS A 188 27.21 35.52 -2.83
N ALA A 189 27.29 34.21 -3.02
CA ALA A 189 28.25 33.60 -3.93
C ALA A 189 27.98 34.03 -5.39
N GLU A 190 26.71 34.07 -5.79
CA GLU A 190 26.28 34.50 -7.11
C GLU A 190 26.49 36.01 -7.33
N GLU A 191 26.18 36.84 -6.34
CA GLU A 191 26.48 38.28 -6.37
C GLU A 191 27.98 38.54 -6.54
N LYS A 192 28.82 37.80 -5.82
CA LYS A 192 30.28 37.92 -5.93
C LYS A 192 30.79 37.48 -7.30
N ARG A 193 30.17 36.45 -7.90
CA ARG A 193 30.46 36.00 -9.26
C ARG A 193 30.12 37.09 -10.27
N LEU A 194 28.89 37.62 -10.23
CA LEU A 194 28.42 38.69 -11.11
C LEU A 194 29.25 39.97 -10.96
N LEU A 195 29.64 40.33 -9.74
CA LEU A 195 30.51 41.47 -9.46
C LEU A 195 31.88 41.30 -10.13
N ASN A 196 32.49 40.11 -10.01
CA ASN A 196 33.79 39.83 -10.63
C ASN A 196 33.70 39.81 -12.17
N GLU A 197 32.63 39.26 -12.74
CA GLU A 197 32.40 39.30 -14.18
C GLU A 197 32.24 40.74 -14.69
N ASN A 198 31.46 41.56 -13.97
CA ASN A 198 31.29 42.97 -14.31
C ASN A 198 32.59 43.75 -14.18
N LYS A 199 33.40 43.49 -13.15
CA LYS A 199 34.72 44.10 -12.98
C LYS A 199 35.65 43.74 -14.14
N SER A 200 35.69 42.46 -14.53
CA SER A 200 36.48 41.99 -15.68
C SER A 200 36.02 42.61 -17.00
N ARG A 201 34.69 42.73 -17.21
CA ARG A 201 34.13 43.44 -18.38
C ARG A 201 34.53 44.91 -18.39
N PHE A 202 34.44 45.59 -17.25
CA PHE A 202 34.80 46.99 -17.12
C PHE A 202 36.30 47.22 -17.38
N GLU A 203 37.17 46.37 -16.84
CA GLU A 203 38.62 46.43 -17.08
C GLU A 203 38.97 46.20 -18.56
N LYS A 204 38.27 45.28 -19.25
CA LYS A 204 38.43 45.09 -20.70
C LYS A 204 38.03 46.34 -21.49
N ILE A 205 36.92 46.98 -21.12
CA ILE A 205 36.43 48.22 -21.76
C ILE A 205 37.40 49.38 -21.49
N LEU A 206 37.95 49.49 -20.29
CA LEU A 206 38.94 50.51 -19.95
C LEU A 206 40.23 50.34 -20.75
N LYS A 207 40.76 49.11 -20.83
CA LYS A 207 41.96 48.82 -21.61
C LYS A 207 41.78 49.12 -23.10
N SER A 208 40.63 48.77 -23.68
CA SER A 208 40.35 49.10 -25.08
C SER A 208 40.29 50.61 -25.29
N LYS A 209 39.59 51.37 -24.42
CA LYS A 209 39.53 52.84 -24.50
C LYS A 209 40.88 53.54 -24.29
N MET A 210 41.74 53.03 -23.42
CA MET A 210 43.10 53.57 -23.24
C MET A 210 43.99 53.28 -24.45
N ALA A 211 43.86 52.11 -25.09
CA ALA A 211 44.56 51.80 -26.33
C ALA A 211 44.20 52.76 -27.47
N PHE A 212 42.93 53.19 -27.56
CA PHE A 212 42.50 54.19 -28.54
C PHE A 212 43.02 55.61 -28.27
N ARG A 213 43.35 55.98 -27.03
CA ARG A 213 43.94 57.29 -26.69
C ARG A 213 45.42 57.41 -27.04
N ASN A 214 46.16 56.29 -27.09
CA ASN A 214 47.59 56.27 -27.40
C ASN A 214 47.90 56.19 -28.92
N ILE A 215 46.86 56.25 -29.77
CA ILE A 215 46.98 56.19 -31.25
C ILE A 215 46.54 57.54 -31.88
N SER A 216 46.33 58.59 -31.08
CA SER A 216 46.04 59.97 -31.56
C SER A 216 47.28 60.84 -31.52
#